data_AF-A0A538RQJ0-F1
#
_entry.id   AF-A0A538RQJ0-F1
#
_cell.length_a   1.000
_cell.length_b   1.000
_cell.length_c   1.000
_cell.angle_alpha   90.00
_cell.angle_beta   90.00
_cell.angle_gamma   90.00
#
_symmetry.space_group_name_H-M   'P 1'
#
loop_
_entity.id
_entity.type
_entity.pdbx_description
1 polymer ?
#
loop_
_entity_poly.entity_id
_entity_poly.type
_entity_poly.pdbx_seq_one_letter_code
_entity_poly.pdbx_strand_id
1 'polypeptide(L)'
;MESTLKGWLSQVSSLRAERFDLVVDLQGLFRSAAIGSLSGSPLLVGFANGREGSPWFYSRRVPVPQLEMHAVDRYLLVAKAVGAVESGAPEFRFRIPQTDYEEVDRLLSQSGVTPGTSWVALNVSARWPTKRWPAASFAEVADRLQQEGCGAVVLIGGPKDRADVVAVS
;
A
#
# COMPACT_ATOMS: atom_id res chain seq x y z
N MET A 1 -16.72 11.16 15.23
CA MET A 1 -17.25 11.12 13.85
C MET A 1 -17.40 12.52 13.26
N GLU A 2 -17.90 13.51 14.02
CA GLU A 2 -17.99 14.92 13.58
C GLU A 2 -16.63 15.59 13.28
N SER A 3 -15.56 15.23 14.01
CA SER A 3 -14.21 15.75 13.77
C SER A 3 -13.65 15.35 12.40
N THR A 4 -14.04 14.17 11.91
CA THR A 4 -13.55 13.62 10.63
C THR A 4 -14.17 14.33 9.44
N LEU A 5 -15.45 14.71 9.51
CA LEU A 5 -16.15 15.44 8.44
C LEU A 5 -15.72 16.91 8.39
N LYS A 6 -15.58 17.56 9.54
CA LYS A 6 -15.08 18.95 9.61
C LYS A 6 -13.64 19.08 9.09
N GLY A 7 -12.75 18.16 9.49
CA GLY A 7 -11.37 18.12 8.98
C GLY A 7 -11.28 17.79 7.48
N TRP A 8 -12.23 16.99 6.98
CA TRP A 8 -12.32 16.64 5.57
C TRP A 8 -12.83 17.80 4.71
N LEU A 9 -13.85 18.54 5.18
CA LEU A 9 -14.34 19.73 4.50
C LEU A 9 -13.34 20.90 4.57
N SER A 10 -12.59 21.04 5.66
CA SER A 10 -11.59 22.11 5.79
C SER A 10 -10.44 21.99 4.79
N GLN A 11 -10.19 20.79 4.24
CA GLN A 11 -9.17 20.59 3.21
C GLN A 11 -9.65 20.99 1.80
N VAL A 12 -10.96 21.17 1.58
CA VAL A 12 -11.50 21.50 0.26
C VAL A 12 -10.99 22.84 -0.25
N SER A 13 -10.87 23.84 0.62
CA SER A 13 -10.33 25.16 0.24
C SER A 13 -8.87 25.07 -0.22
N SER A 14 -8.04 24.31 0.50
CA SER A 14 -6.65 24.04 0.11
C SER A 14 -6.58 23.30 -1.22
N LEU A 15 -7.37 22.25 -1.42
CA LEU A 15 -7.38 21.50 -2.68
C LEU A 15 -7.84 22.32 -3.88
N ARG A 16 -8.82 23.22 -3.69
CA ARG A 16 -9.25 24.16 -4.74
C ARG A 16 -8.17 25.18 -5.08
N ALA A 17 -7.36 25.59 -4.12
CA ALA A 17 -6.28 26.54 -4.33
C ALA A 17 -5.17 25.97 -5.22
N GLU A 18 -4.95 24.65 -5.18
CA GLU A 18 -3.96 23.96 -6.02
C GLU A 18 -4.32 23.94 -7.51
N ARG A 19 -5.61 24.08 -7.87
CA ARG A 19 -6.11 24.14 -9.26
C ARG A 19 -5.64 22.96 -10.13
N PHE A 20 -5.86 21.73 -9.67
CA PHE A 20 -5.53 20.53 -10.43
C PHE A 20 -6.28 20.47 -11.77
N ASP A 21 -5.57 20.30 -12.87
CA ASP A 21 -6.17 20.07 -14.19
C ASP A 21 -6.80 18.67 -14.33
N LEU A 22 -6.29 17.71 -13.55
CA LEU A 22 -6.71 16.31 -13.55
C LEU A 22 -6.68 15.75 -12.12
N VAL A 23 -7.74 15.05 -11.74
CA VAL A 23 -7.79 14.21 -10.55
C VAL A 23 -8.06 12.76 -10.95
N VAL A 24 -7.30 11.84 -10.36
CA VAL A 24 -7.44 10.39 -10.59
C VAL A 24 -7.87 9.72 -9.29
N ASP A 25 -9.07 9.15 -9.27
CA ASP A 25 -9.60 8.36 -8.16
C ASP A 25 -9.46 6.86 -8.45
N LEU A 26 -8.44 6.24 -7.85
CA LEU A 26 -8.19 4.80 -7.91
C LEU A 26 -8.88 4.02 -6.78
N GLN A 27 -9.51 4.71 -5.81
CA GLN A 27 -10.18 4.07 -4.69
C GLN A 27 -11.61 3.66 -5.05
N GLY A 28 -12.32 4.50 -5.81
CA GLY A 28 -13.66 4.17 -6.30
C GLY A 28 -14.72 4.12 -5.20
N LEU A 29 -14.63 4.98 -4.18
CA LEU A 29 -15.59 5.08 -3.08
C LEU A 29 -16.19 6.48 -3.02
N PHE A 30 -17.33 6.64 -2.33
CA PHE A 30 -18.03 7.93 -2.26
C PHE A 30 -17.11 9.04 -1.76
N ARG A 31 -16.38 8.76 -0.68
CA ARG A 31 -15.53 9.76 -0.02
C ARG A 31 -14.40 10.25 -0.92
N SER A 32 -13.72 9.36 -1.63
CA SER A 32 -12.62 9.75 -2.54
C SER A 32 -13.15 10.57 -3.72
N ALA A 33 -14.25 10.12 -4.30
CA ALA A 33 -14.88 10.77 -5.44
C ALA A 33 -15.44 12.16 -5.09
N ALA A 34 -16.04 12.30 -3.90
CA ALA A 34 -16.54 13.56 -3.40
C ALA A 34 -15.41 14.58 -3.14
N ILE A 35 -14.27 14.18 -2.55
CA ILE A 35 -13.10 15.09 -2.44
C ILE A 35 -12.63 15.51 -3.82
N GLY A 36 -12.46 14.53 -4.73
CA GLY A 36 -11.97 14.79 -6.08
C GLY A 36 -12.86 15.79 -6.81
N SER A 37 -14.18 15.66 -6.70
CA SER A 37 -15.12 16.60 -7.29
C SER A 37 -15.08 17.98 -6.62
N LEU A 38 -14.98 18.01 -5.29
CA LEU A 38 -14.89 19.26 -4.52
C LEU A 38 -13.57 20.02 -4.74
N SER A 39 -12.52 19.36 -5.24
CA SER A 39 -11.27 20.02 -5.65
C SER A 39 -11.46 21.06 -6.75
N GLY A 40 -12.57 20.99 -7.50
CA GLY A 40 -12.85 21.91 -8.62
C GLY A 40 -12.09 21.59 -9.90
N SER A 41 -11.39 20.45 -9.96
CA SER A 41 -10.73 19.97 -11.18
C SER A 41 -11.75 19.75 -12.30
N PRO A 42 -11.47 20.19 -13.54
CA PRO A 42 -12.39 19.99 -14.68
C PRO A 42 -12.49 18.51 -15.09
N LEU A 43 -11.44 17.73 -14.83
CA LEU A 43 -11.35 16.33 -15.23
C LEU A 43 -11.11 15.45 -14.00
N LEU A 44 -12.18 14.81 -13.51
CA LEU A 44 -12.09 13.75 -12.52
C LEU A 44 -12.30 12.38 -13.20
N VAL A 45 -11.29 11.52 -13.09
CA VAL A 45 -11.27 10.19 -13.71
C VAL A 45 -11.33 9.11 -12.64
N GLY A 46 -12.19 8.12 -12.84
CA GLY A 46 -12.28 6.97 -11.94
C GLY A 46 -13.00 5.79 -12.59
N PHE A 47 -13.16 4.70 -11.85
CA PHE A 47 -13.75 3.46 -12.37
C PHE A 47 -15.26 3.56 -12.61
N ALA A 48 -15.73 3.05 -13.74
CA ALA A 48 -17.16 2.99 -14.06
C ALA A 48 -17.95 2.09 -13.09
N ASN A 49 -17.30 1.05 -12.57
CA ASN A 49 -17.84 0.14 -11.55
C ASN A 49 -17.44 0.55 -10.12
N GLY A 50 -17.12 1.84 -9.90
CA GLY A 50 -16.91 2.40 -8.57
C GLY A 50 -18.09 2.12 -7.63
N ARG A 51 -17.80 1.99 -6.35
CA ARG A 51 -18.78 1.65 -5.31
C ARG A 51 -19.32 2.92 -4.65
N GLU A 52 -20.39 2.76 -3.86
CA GLU A 52 -20.99 3.84 -3.07
C GLU A 52 -21.43 5.06 -3.91
N GLY A 53 -21.79 4.84 -5.19
CA GLY A 53 -22.21 5.93 -6.09
C GLY A 53 -21.07 6.83 -6.57
N SER A 54 -19.81 6.50 -6.28
CA SER A 54 -18.63 7.24 -6.76
C SER A 54 -18.62 7.57 -8.27
N PRO A 55 -19.13 6.72 -9.20
CA PRO A 55 -19.12 7.06 -10.62
C PRO A 55 -19.91 8.31 -10.98
N TRP A 56 -20.86 8.73 -10.16
CA TRP A 56 -21.66 9.94 -10.40
C TRP A 56 -20.86 11.25 -10.28
N PHE A 57 -19.71 11.22 -9.60
CA PHE A 57 -18.83 12.38 -9.47
C PHE A 57 -17.85 12.52 -10.64
N TYR A 58 -17.58 11.43 -11.37
CA TYR A 58 -16.52 11.40 -12.37
C TYR A 58 -16.93 12.04 -13.69
N SER A 59 -16.13 13.01 -14.16
CA SER A 59 -16.21 13.56 -15.52
C SER A 59 -15.93 12.48 -16.56
N ARG A 60 -15.02 11.54 -16.25
CA ARG A 60 -14.68 10.41 -17.12
C ARG A 60 -14.66 9.11 -16.34
N ARG A 61 -15.44 8.15 -16.82
CA ARG A 61 -15.54 6.81 -16.24
C ARG A 61 -14.73 5.83 -17.08
N VAL A 62 -13.83 5.09 -16.43
CA VAL A 62 -13.00 4.07 -17.06
C VAL A 62 -13.73 2.73 -16.94
N PRO A 63 -14.12 2.09 -18.07
CA PRO A 63 -14.77 0.79 -18.02
C PRO A 63 -13.81 -0.26 -17.48
N VAL A 64 -14.32 -1.15 -16.63
CA VAL A 64 -13.58 -2.30 -16.11
C VAL A 64 -14.24 -3.55 -16.69
N PRO A 65 -13.65 -4.19 -17.72
CA PRO A 65 -14.30 -5.25 -18.49
C PRO A 65 -14.64 -6.50 -17.67
N GLN A 66 -13.82 -6.80 -16.67
CA GLN A 66 -13.91 -8.01 -15.85
C GLN A 66 -13.82 -7.64 -14.38
N LEU A 67 -14.75 -8.14 -13.56
CA LEU A 67 -14.78 -7.88 -12.11
C LEU A 67 -13.57 -8.48 -11.38
N GLU A 68 -13.06 -9.61 -11.86
CA GLU A 68 -11.94 -10.35 -11.26
C GLU A 68 -10.56 -9.92 -11.78
N MET A 69 -10.51 -8.82 -12.55
CA MET A 69 -9.27 -8.29 -13.08
C MET A 69 -8.27 -7.95 -11.95
N HIS A 70 -7.00 -8.28 -12.18
CA HIS A 70 -5.93 -7.97 -11.25
C HIS A 70 -5.84 -6.44 -11.01
N ALA A 71 -5.55 -6.04 -9.77
CA ALA A 71 -5.60 -4.62 -9.38
C ALA A 71 -4.67 -3.74 -10.22
N VAL A 72 -3.50 -4.27 -10.60
CA VAL A 72 -2.50 -3.56 -11.42
C VAL A 72 -3.07 -3.27 -12.81
N ASP A 73 -3.60 -4.27 -13.49
CA ASP A 73 -4.20 -4.11 -14.82
C ASP A 73 -5.36 -3.12 -14.78
N ARG A 74 -6.16 -3.18 -13.71
CA ARG A 74 -7.24 -2.24 -13.47
C ARG A 74 -6.72 -0.80 -13.35
N TYR A 75 -5.61 -0.55 -12.65
CA TYR A 75 -4.99 0.77 -12.57
C TYR A 75 -4.42 1.22 -13.93
N LEU A 76 -3.88 0.30 -14.72
CA LEU A 76 -3.34 0.60 -16.06
C LEU A 76 -4.44 1.04 -17.04
N LEU A 77 -5.67 0.55 -16.90
CA LEU A 77 -6.81 1.08 -17.67
C LEU A 77 -7.02 2.57 -17.42
N VAL A 78 -6.82 3.04 -16.19
CA VAL A 78 -6.95 4.47 -15.84
C VAL A 78 -5.77 5.26 -16.39
N ALA A 79 -4.54 4.74 -16.28
CA ALA A 79 -3.36 5.35 -16.89
C ALA A 79 -3.53 5.54 -18.40
N LYS A 80 -4.00 4.49 -19.11
CA LYS A 80 -4.32 4.54 -20.54
C LYS A 80 -5.43 5.54 -20.83
N ALA A 81 -6.46 5.62 -19.99
CA ALA A 81 -7.52 6.59 -20.15
C ALA A 81 -6.99 8.03 -20.08
N VAL A 82 -6.03 8.33 -19.21
CA VAL A 82 -5.43 9.68 -19.11
C VAL A 82 -4.30 9.94 -20.11
N GLY A 83 -4.08 9.04 -21.07
CA GLY A 83 -3.15 9.23 -22.18
C GLY A 83 -1.76 8.62 -21.99
N ALA A 84 -1.55 7.80 -20.97
CA ALA A 84 -0.30 7.05 -20.85
C ALA A 84 -0.18 6.05 -22.01
N VAL A 85 1.00 6.02 -22.62
CA VAL A 85 1.35 5.02 -23.63
C VAL A 85 1.84 3.78 -22.90
N GLU A 86 1.23 2.65 -23.22
CA GLU A 86 1.60 1.36 -22.61
C GLU A 86 3.01 0.95 -23.08
N SER A 87 3.89 0.66 -22.11
CA SER A 87 5.25 0.23 -22.39
C SER A 87 5.57 -1.04 -21.62
N GLY A 88 5.53 -2.18 -22.30
CA GLY A 88 5.96 -3.47 -21.76
C GLY A 88 5.15 -3.97 -20.56
N ALA A 89 5.75 -4.89 -19.81
CA ALA A 89 5.15 -5.44 -18.60
C ALA A 89 5.19 -4.41 -17.45
N PRO A 90 4.25 -4.46 -16.50
CA PRO A 90 4.26 -3.55 -15.35
C PRO A 90 5.52 -3.75 -14.51
N GLU A 91 6.20 -2.64 -14.19
CA GLU A 91 7.37 -2.65 -13.32
C GLU A 91 7.04 -2.03 -11.95
N PHE A 92 7.47 -2.69 -10.87
CA PHE A 92 7.28 -2.22 -9.51
C PHE A 92 8.57 -1.61 -8.99
N ARG A 93 8.77 -0.32 -9.25
CA ARG A 93 9.95 0.42 -8.79
C ARG A 93 9.66 1.12 -7.46
N PHE A 94 10.47 0.84 -6.45
CA PHE A 94 10.48 1.57 -5.19
C PHE A 94 11.85 2.21 -5.02
N ARG A 95 11.91 3.54 -4.84
CA ARG A 95 13.17 4.22 -4.53
C ARG A 95 13.38 4.15 -3.04
N ILE A 96 14.43 3.43 -2.62
CA ILE A 96 14.86 3.35 -1.24
C ILE A 96 15.98 4.39 -1.05
N PRO A 97 15.78 5.45 -0.24
CA PRO A 97 16.84 6.38 0.13
C PRO A 97 18.03 5.68 0.80
N GLN A 98 19.24 6.23 0.66
CA GLN A 98 20.42 5.70 1.34
C GLN A 98 20.24 5.67 2.87
N THR A 99 19.52 6.65 3.42
CA THR A 99 19.18 6.72 4.85
C THR A 99 18.39 5.52 5.35
N ASP A 100 17.57 4.89 4.48
CA ASP A 100 16.79 3.72 4.87
C ASP A 100 17.69 2.47 4.94
N TYR A 101 18.70 2.37 4.07
CA TYR A 101 19.72 1.31 4.17
C TYR A 101 20.55 1.47 5.45
N GLU A 102 20.99 2.69 5.76
CA GLU A 102 21.74 3.01 6.98
C GLU A 102 20.91 2.69 8.24
N GLU A 103 19.61 2.98 8.21
CA GLU A 103 18.69 2.67 9.31
C GLU A 103 18.52 1.16 9.49
N VAL A 104 18.38 0.40 8.41
CA VAL A 104 18.34 -1.07 8.47
C VAL A 104 19.63 -1.63 9.05
N ASP A 105 20.80 -1.19 8.56
CA ASP A 105 22.10 -1.63 9.08
C ASP A 105 22.27 -1.33 10.57
N ARG A 106 21.79 -0.16 11.01
CA ARG A 106 21.78 0.24 12.42
C ARG A 106 20.88 -0.68 13.26
N LEU A 107 19.65 -0.96 12.81
CA LEU A 107 18.71 -1.83 13.51
C LEU A 107 19.19 -3.28 13.60
N LEU A 108 19.78 -3.79 12.52
CA LEU A 108 20.40 -5.10 12.46
C LEU A 108 21.58 -5.21 13.43
N SER A 109 22.48 -4.23 13.41
CA SER A 109 23.64 -4.17 14.32
C SER A 109 23.22 -4.12 15.79
N GLN A 110 22.19 -3.34 16.12
CA GLN A 110 21.62 -3.28 17.48
C GLN A 110 21.03 -4.61 17.94
N SER A 111 20.60 -5.45 16.99
CA SER A 111 20.04 -6.77 17.22
C SER A 111 21.11 -7.89 17.12
N GLY A 112 22.39 -7.52 17.04
CA GLY A 112 23.52 -8.46 17.01
C GLY A 112 23.82 -9.07 15.63
N VAL A 113 23.16 -8.62 14.57
CA VAL A 113 23.46 -9.04 13.19
C VAL A 113 24.63 -8.19 12.68
N THR A 114 25.79 -8.82 12.51
CA THR A 114 27.00 -8.12 12.07
C THR A 114 26.93 -7.76 10.59
N PRO A 115 27.54 -6.64 10.16
CA PRO A 115 27.64 -6.29 8.74
C PRO A 115 28.26 -7.43 7.92
N GLY A 116 27.63 -7.75 6.78
CA GLY A 116 28.03 -8.85 5.90
C GLY A 116 27.45 -10.21 6.27
N THR A 117 26.77 -10.34 7.41
CA THR A 117 26.01 -11.55 7.75
C THR A 117 24.73 -11.61 6.91
N SER A 118 24.49 -12.74 6.23
CA SER A 118 23.21 -12.99 5.56
C SER A 118 22.08 -13.02 6.58
N TRP A 119 20.90 -12.56 6.20
CA TRP A 119 19.74 -12.58 7.07
C TRP A 119 18.44 -12.71 6.28
N VAL A 120 17.41 -13.20 6.96
CA VAL A 120 16.06 -13.42 6.42
C VAL A 120 15.05 -12.65 7.25
N ALA A 121 14.23 -11.82 6.59
CA ALA A 121 13.13 -11.12 7.23
C ALA A 121 11.88 -12.01 7.27
N LEU A 122 11.24 -12.16 8.43
CA LEU A 122 9.95 -12.83 8.59
C LEU A 122 8.90 -11.86 9.10
N ASN A 123 7.88 -11.57 8.28
CA ASN A 123 6.67 -10.88 8.73
C ASN A 123 5.67 -11.92 9.23
N VAL A 124 5.53 -12.03 10.54
CA VAL A 124 4.76 -13.09 11.20
C VAL A 124 3.32 -12.69 11.53
N SER A 125 2.94 -11.44 11.24
CA SER A 125 1.60 -10.93 11.53
C SER A 125 0.79 -10.62 10.28
N ALA A 126 -0.53 -10.62 10.46
CA ALA A 126 -1.48 -10.16 9.47
C ALA A 126 -2.65 -9.49 10.19
N ARG A 127 -3.29 -8.52 9.52
CA ARG A 127 -4.48 -7.84 10.03
C ARG A 127 -5.64 -8.81 10.32
N TRP A 128 -5.78 -9.85 9.50
CA TRP A 128 -6.86 -10.82 9.61
C TRP A 128 -6.34 -12.09 10.30
N PRO A 129 -6.94 -12.53 11.42
CA PRO A 129 -6.49 -13.73 12.13
C PRO A 129 -6.43 -14.98 11.24
N THR A 130 -7.38 -15.13 10.31
CA THR A 130 -7.42 -16.25 9.35
C THR A 130 -6.28 -16.24 8.33
N LYS A 131 -5.55 -15.13 8.21
CA LYS A 131 -4.35 -15.01 7.37
C LYS A 131 -3.06 -15.11 8.17
N ARG A 132 -3.13 -15.45 9.47
CA ARG A 132 -1.97 -15.66 10.32
C ARG A 132 -1.62 -17.14 10.33
N TRP A 133 -0.36 -17.44 10.07
CA TRP A 133 0.15 -18.78 10.26
C TRP A 133 0.43 -19.01 11.76
N PRO A 134 0.33 -20.25 12.28
CA PRO A 134 0.60 -20.53 13.68
C PRO A 134 2.02 -20.10 14.07
N ALA A 135 2.16 -19.51 15.26
CA ALA A 135 3.45 -19.02 15.74
C ALA A 135 4.51 -20.13 15.83
N ALA A 136 4.12 -21.33 16.29
CA ALA A 136 5.00 -22.50 16.33
C ALA A 136 5.53 -22.90 14.96
N SER A 137 4.75 -22.71 13.89
CA SER A 137 5.19 -23.00 12.53
C SER A 137 6.20 -21.97 12.02
N PHE A 138 6.03 -20.70 12.38
CA PHE A 138 7.05 -19.68 12.11
C PHE A 138 8.34 -19.94 12.89
N ALA A 139 8.25 -20.36 14.15
CA ALA A 139 9.41 -20.72 14.97
C ALA A 139 10.18 -21.90 14.35
N GLU A 140 9.48 -22.96 13.94
CA GLU A 140 10.08 -24.11 13.26
C GLU A 140 10.82 -23.72 11.97
N VAL A 141 10.23 -22.82 11.16
CA VAL A 141 10.89 -22.31 9.95
C VAL A 141 12.10 -21.43 10.30
N ALA A 142 12.00 -20.59 11.32
CA ALA A 142 13.11 -19.75 11.77
C ALA A 142 14.31 -20.60 12.22
N ASP A 143 14.06 -21.61 13.07
CA ASP A 143 15.06 -22.56 13.53
C ASP A 143 15.73 -23.28 12.36
N ARG A 144 14.92 -23.74 11.40
CA ARG A 144 15.41 -24.46 10.23
C ARG A 144 16.29 -23.58 9.32
N LEU A 145 15.88 -22.33 9.07
CA LEU A 145 16.69 -21.38 8.29
C LEU A 145 18.05 -21.13 8.94
N GLN A 146 18.10 -21.05 10.28
CA GLN A 146 19.37 -20.91 10.99
C GLN A 146 20.23 -22.17 10.90
N GLN A 147 19.63 -23.36 11.07
CA GLN A 147 20.32 -24.66 10.95
C GLN A 147 20.87 -24.91 9.54
N GLU A 148 20.16 -24.47 8.50
CA GLU A 148 20.58 -24.57 7.11
C GLU A 148 21.61 -23.49 6.70
N GLY A 149 22.01 -22.61 7.63
CA GLY A 149 23.04 -21.60 7.39
C GLY A 149 22.57 -20.41 6.56
N CYS A 150 21.25 -20.14 6.50
CA CYS A 150 20.70 -18.96 5.83
C CYS A 150 20.98 -17.64 6.57
N GLY A 151 21.62 -17.72 7.74
CA GLY A 151 22.06 -16.59 8.54
C GLY A 151 21.05 -16.19 9.62
N ALA A 152 21.06 -14.90 9.99
CA ALA A 152 20.19 -14.41 11.06
C ALA A 152 18.73 -14.35 10.61
N VAL A 153 17.79 -14.71 11.49
CA VAL A 153 16.36 -14.53 11.24
C VAL A 153 15.87 -13.30 11.98
N VAL A 154 15.24 -12.38 11.25
CA VAL A 154 14.78 -11.09 11.76
C VAL A 154 13.26 -11.03 11.65
N LEU A 155 12.58 -11.01 12.79
CA LEU A 155 11.12 -10.86 12.84
C LEU A 155 10.76 -9.38 12.65
N ILE A 156 9.93 -9.07 11.66
CA ILE A 156 9.50 -7.69 11.34
C ILE A 156 8.01 -7.51 11.61
N GLY A 157 7.64 -6.30 12.03
CA GLY A 157 6.24 -5.94 12.32
C GLY A 157 6.12 -4.52 12.85
N GLY A 158 4.89 -3.99 12.83
CA GLY A 158 4.59 -2.72 13.47
C GLY A 158 4.40 -2.86 14.99
N PRO A 159 4.23 -1.75 15.73
CA PRO A 159 4.04 -1.78 17.18
C PRO A 159 2.87 -2.66 17.66
N LYS A 160 1.81 -2.79 16.84
CA LYS A 160 0.64 -3.62 17.14
C LYS A 160 0.89 -5.12 16.96
N ASP A 161 1.97 -5.48 16.27
CA ASP A 161 2.30 -6.86 15.93
C ASP A 161 3.26 -7.47 16.97
N ARG A 162 3.64 -6.71 18.00
CA ARG A 162 4.60 -7.13 19.03
C ARG A 162 4.21 -8.43 19.72
N ALA A 163 2.91 -8.62 20.00
CA ALA A 163 2.44 -9.86 20.61
C ALA A 163 2.63 -11.07 19.68
N ASP A 164 2.45 -10.88 18.37
CA ASP A 164 2.64 -11.93 17.37
C ASP A 164 4.14 -12.24 17.20
N VAL A 165 5.00 -11.22 17.21
CA VAL A 165 6.47 -11.39 17.17
C VAL A 165 6.99 -12.14 18.39
N VAL A 166 6.54 -11.77 19.59
CA VAL A 166 6.93 -12.43 20.85
C VAL A 166 6.45 -13.88 20.91
N ALA A 167 5.33 -14.22 20.25
CA ALA A 167 4.84 -15.59 20.23
C ALA A 167 5.69 -16.55 19.37
N VAL A 168 6.53 -16.01 18.48
CA VAL A 168 7.42 -16.78 17.58
C VAL A 168 8.84 -16.92 18.16
N SER A 169 9.27 -15.94 18.97
CA SER A 169 10.60 -15.91 19.61
C SER A 169 10.68 -16.85 20.82
#